data_AF-A0A2H9PZS3-F1
#
_entry.id   AF-A0A2H9PZS3-F1
#
_cell.length_a   1.000
_cell.length_b   1.000
_cell.length_c   1.000
_cell.angle_alpha   90.00
_cell.angle_beta   90.00
_cell.angle_gamma   90.00
#
_symmetry.space_group_name_H-M   'P 1'
#
loop_
_entity.id
_entity.type
_entity.pdbx_description
1 polymer ?
#
loop_
_entity_poly.entity_id
_entity_poly.type
_entity_poly.pdbx_seq_one_letter_code
_entity_poly.pdbx_strand_id
1 'polypeptide(L)'
;MSKIRIKGNWKNPESSVSLETHIKKCIMPKKREFLSSILKKAVIGTVATLSVGLGIFFGCLNSEKYNSESNKAEISASEVYNITKIDRTKVISQLESFLSKDSAKTIAEKFDLGYNEYQTEMLQYCFGQAFDPAKKLCFWTFPEESSNSAFDNISKWRLFTENYNIIFFETGSINDLLEKTRLFSEEYGKPDLFILGGHGNPNGMNLSDEGIWEISVSNLDSLKKLGEYLEEDCQIYLNSCATGRPDGLGDKLSKVVKREVIAPPEPYALDSPKTKIELDENGRIKDILFQLPVTYNNQDGKLVPFVRFTRLYGDNKEDTSYFNRFYEEALKVDTTYPNLWFTFSFNKFTPKLTVVN
;
A
#
# COMPACT_ATOMS: atom_id res chain seq x y z
N MET A 1 44.36 2.97 -10.05
CA MET A 1 44.20 3.01 -8.58
C MET A 1 44.45 4.43 -8.09
N SER A 2 43.40 5.23 -7.97
CA SER A 2 43.45 6.64 -7.54
C SER A 2 43.39 6.72 -6.01
N LYS A 3 44.47 7.20 -5.38
CA LYS A 3 44.54 7.45 -3.94
C LYS A 3 43.84 8.77 -3.61
N ILE A 4 42.76 8.74 -2.83
CA ILE A 4 42.18 9.92 -2.20
C ILE A 4 43.06 10.28 -1.00
N ARG A 5 43.66 11.48 -1.00
CA ARG A 5 44.38 12.06 0.14
C ARG A 5 43.44 12.98 0.91
N ILE A 6 43.07 12.60 2.12
CA ILE A 6 42.42 13.51 3.08
C ILE A 6 43.54 14.27 3.80
N LYS A 7 43.61 15.59 3.61
CA LYS A 7 44.51 16.48 4.37
C LYS A 7 43.80 16.88 5.67
N GLY A 8 44.23 16.29 6.79
CA GLY A 8 43.94 16.79 8.13
C GLY A 8 45.21 17.36 8.75
N ASN A 9 45.13 18.57 9.31
CA ASN A 9 46.21 19.17 10.09
C ASN A 9 46.30 18.46 11.44
N TRP A 10 47.23 17.51 11.60
CA TRP A 10 47.56 16.90 12.88
C TRP A 10 49.03 17.15 13.21
N LYS A 11 49.27 17.97 14.25
CA LYS A 11 50.59 18.12 14.88
C LYS A 11 50.81 16.96 15.85
N ASN A 12 51.30 15.82 15.35
CA ASN A 12 52.27 14.95 16.01
C ASN A 12 52.53 13.70 15.15
N PRO A 13 53.76 13.46 14.66
CA PRO A 13 54.12 12.22 13.99
C PRO A 13 54.86 11.31 14.98
N GLU A 14 54.20 10.25 15.46
CA GLU A 14 54.85 8.97 15.83
C GLU A 14 53.84 8.04 16.54
N SER A 15 53.31 7.06 15.78
CA SER A 15 52.97 5.69 16.20
C SER A 15 51.89 5.10 15.28
N SER A 16 52.30 4.56 14.13
CA SER A 16 51.44 3.66 13.36
C SER A 16 51.47 2.26 13.99
N VAL A 17 50.65 2.03 15.02
CA VAL A 17 50.36 0.66 15.45
C VAL A 17 49.25 0.12 14.54
N SER A 18 49.46 -1.01 13.87
CA SER A 18 48.41 -1.61 13.06
C SER A 18 47.21 -1.98 13.94
N LEU A 19 46.00 -1.68 13.46
CA LEU A 19 44.73 -2.00 14.15
C LEU A 19 44.66 -3.47 14.56
N GLU A 20 45.25 -4.34 13.74
CA GLU A 20 45.39 -5.76 14.03
C GLU A 20 46.18 -6.00 15.32
N THR A 21 47.34 -5.35 15.51
CA THR A 21 48.18 -5.46 16.72
C THR A 21 47.45 -4.98 17.97
N HIS A 22 46.61 -3.95 17.85
CA HIS A 22 45.81 -3.43 18.97
C HIS A 22 44.70 -4.42 19.38
N ILE A 23 44.01 -5.00 18.40
CA ILE A 23 43.00 -6.05 18.60
C ILE A 23 43.63 -7.32 19.21
N LYS A 24 44.87 -7.66 18.83
CA LYS A 24 45.57 -8.84 19.37
C LYS A 24 45.95 -8.70 20.85
N LYS A 25 46.15 -7.49 21.37
CA LYS A 25 46.58 -7.25 22.77
C LYS A 25 45.44 -7.03 23.76
N CYS A 26 44.29 -6.52 23.33
CA CYS A 26 43.26 -6.00 24.25
C CYS A 26 42.00 -6.86 24.40
N ILE A 27 41.86 -7.99 23.67
CA ILE A 27 40.61 -8.76 23.65
C ILE A 27 40.84 -10.20 24.16
N MET A 28 40.07 -10.59 25.19
CA MET A 28 40.10 -11.94 25.75
C MET A 28 39.77 -13.02 24.70
N PRO A 29 40.37 -14.23 24.79
CA PRO A 29 40.34 -15.25 23.73
C PRO A 29 38.93 -15.61 23.22
N LYS A 30 37.94 -15.71 24.10
CA LYS A 30 36.55 -16.06 23.73
C LYS A 30 35.82 -15.00 22.89
N LYS A 31 36.16 -13.70 23.04
CA LYS A 31 35.59 -12.62 22.21
C LYS A 31 36.22 -12.58 20.81
N ARG A 32 37.40 -13.20 20.63
CA ARG A 32 38.17 -13.22 19.38
C ARG A 32 37.56 -14.16 18.34
N GLU A 33 37.06 -15.32 18.76
CA GLU A 33 36.38 -16.28 17.87
C GLU A 33 35.02 -15.74 17.40
N PHE A 34 34.29 -15.04 18.28
CA PHE A 34 33.02 -14.39 17.94
C PHE A 34 33.22 -13.27 16.90
N LEU A 35 34.21 -12.40 17.09
CA LEU A 35 34.57 -11.35 16.13
C LEU A 35 35.07 -11.90 14.79
N SER A 36 35.86 -12.97 14.81
CA SER A 36 36.34 -13.65 13.60
C SER A 36 35.17 -14.29 12.81
N SER A 37 34.19 -14.86 13.51
CA SER A 37 32.95 -15.40 12.94
C SER A 37 32.08 -14.32 12.28
N ILE A 38 31.88 -13.17 12.95
CA ILE A 38 31.12 -12.04 12.40
C ILE A 38 31.83 -11.42 11.19
N LEU A 39 33.14 -11.20 11.27
CA LEU A 39 33.91 -10.61 10.16
C LEU A 39 33.97 -11.55 8.94
N LYS A 40 34.08 -12.87 9.14
CA LYS A 40 33.99 -13.84 8.03
C LYS A 40 32.63 -13.84 7.34
N LYS A 41 31.54 -13.57 8.08
CA LYS A 41 30.18 -13.43 7.52
C LYS A 41 29.96 -12.06 6.87
N ALA A 42 30.57 -11.01 7.41
CA ALA A 42 30.46 -9.65 6.89
C ALA A 42 31.25 -9.41 5.59
N VAL A 43 32.30 -10.19 5.31
CA VAL A 43 33.02 -10.12 4.01
C VAL A 43 32.14 -10.58 2.82
N ILE A 44 31.00 -11.22 3.08
CA ILE A 44 30.04 -11.67 2.07
C ILE A 44 28.87 -10.67 1.90
N GLY A 45 28.74 -9.66 2.78
CA GLY A 45 27.63 -8.70 2.77
C GLY A 45 28.10 -7.25 2.65
N THR A 46 27.44 -6.50 1.77
CA THR A 46 27.72 -5.12 1.37
C THR A 46 27.97 -4.15 2.54
N VAL A 47 28.78 -3.12 2.27
CA VAL A 47 29.31 -2.08 3.18
C VAL A 47 28.29 -1.45 4.17
N ALA A 48 26.99 -1.48 3.87
CA ALA A 48 25.92 -0.97 4.72
C ALA A 48 25.75 -1.76 6.04
N THR A 49 25.93 -3.08 6.02
CA THR A 49 25.83 -3.92 7.23
C THR A 49 26.97 -3.63 8.21
N LEU A 50 28.12 -3.21 7.68
CA LEU A 50 29.26 -2.79 8.50
C LEU A 50 28.98 -1.49 9.25
N SER A 51 28.22 -0.56 8.66
CA SER A 51 27.93 0.76 9.24
C SER A 51 26.98 0.64 10.43
N VAL A 52 25.92 -0.16 10.28
CA VAL A 52 24.94 -0.45 11.33
C VAL A 52 25.57 -1.28 12.45
N GLY A 53 26.38 -2.28 12.10
CA GLY A 53 27.12 -3.08 13.06
C GLY A 53 28.15 -2.26 13.87
N LEU A 54 28.84 -1.31 13.25
CA LEU A 54 29.77 -0.40 13.92
C LEU A 54 29.05 0.58 14.85
N GLY A 55 27.88 1.12 14.45
CA GLY A 55 27.08 2.01 15.30
C GLY A 55 26.62 1.34 16.59
N ILE A 56 26.07 0.13 16.49
CA ILE A 56 25.65 -0.68 17.66
C ILE A 56 26.86 -1.07 18.51
N PHE A 57 27.99 -1.44 17.88
CA PHE A 57 29.21 -1.83 18.58
C PHE A 57 29.87 -0.68 19.35
N PHE A 58 29.91 0.54 18.79
CA PHE A 58 30.41 1.72 19.50
C PHE A 58 29.46 2.17 20.62
N GLY A 59 28.15 1.99 20.45
CA GLY A 59 27.17 2.16 21.53
C GLY A 59 27.41 1.22 22.71
N CYS A 60 27.71 -0.05 22.43
CA CYS A 60 27.97 -1.06 23.46
C CYS A 60 29.37 -0.96 24.11
N LEU A 61 30.38 -0.42 23.41
CA LEU A 61 31.72 -0.25 23.98
C LEU A 61 31.84 0.99 24.88
N ASN A 62 30.99 2.00 24.69
CA ASN A 62 31.00 3.21 25.50
C ASN A 62 30.09 3.13 26.74
N SER A 63 29.37 2.02 26.97
CA SER A 63 28.38 1.90 28.04
C SER A 63 28.93 1.46 29.41
N GLU A 64 30.24 1.25 29.58
CA GLU A 64 30.81 0.88 30.90
C GLU A 64 31.25 2.08 31.76
N LYS A 65 31.15 3.32 31.26
CA LYS A 65 31.56 4.52 32.03
C LYS A 65 30.74 5.79 31.79
N TYR A 66 29.46 5.67 31.45
CA TYR A 66 28.60 6.85 31.28
C TYR A 66 27.40 6.83 32.22
N ASN A 67 27.38 7.83 33.11
CA ASN A 67 26.36 8.11 34.09
C ASN A 67 24.97 8.20 33.46
N SER A 68 24.00 7.69 34.21
CA SER A 68 22.56 7.85 34.03
C SER A 68 22.17 9.32 33.84
N GLU A 69 21.20 9.56 32.93
CA GLU A 69 20.35 10.76 32.78
C GLU A 69 20.53 11.69 31.58
N SER A 70 21.42 11.44 30.61
CA SER A 70 21.31 12.16 29.33
C SER A 70 21.85 11.36 28.15
N ASN A 71 21.11 11.39 27.04
CA ASN A 71 21.37 10.73 25.77
C ASN A 71 20.98 9.24 25.69
N LYS A 72 19.68 8.97 25.80
CA LYS A 72 19.09 8.02 24.84
C LYS A 72 19.15 8.72 23.49
N ALA A 73 20.14 8.36 22.67
CA ALA A 73 20.03 8.62 21.24
C ALA A 73 18.89 7.73 20.73
N GLU A 74 17.66 8.25 20.81
CA GLU A 74 16.58 7.80 19.95
C GLU A 74 17.05 8.09 18.53
N ILE A 75 17.68 7.10 17.91
CA ILE A 75 17.64 7.03 16.45
C ILE A 75 16.15 6.92 16.16
N SER A 76 15.57 8.02 15.70
CA SER A 76 14.15 8.06 15.39
C SER A 76 13.85 6.94 14.40
N ALA A 77 12.72 6.25 14.53
CA ALA A 77 12.33 5.22 13.56
C ALA A 77 12.38 5.76 12.11
N SER A 78 12.18 7.07 11.93
CA SER A 78 12.37 7.80 10.68
C SER A 78 13.82 7.86 10.15
N GLU A 79 14.84 7.82 11.00
CA GLU A 79 16.25 7.78 10.56
C GLU A 79 16.70 6.37 10.14
N VAL A 80 16.11 5.31 10.71
CA VAL A 80 16.34 3.93 10.26
C VAL A 80 15.60 3.65 8.93
N TYR A 81 14.41 4.24 8.74
CA TYR A 81 13.62 4.11 7.50
C TYR A 81 14.33 4.70 6.27
N ASN A 82 15.27 5.64 6.46
CA ASN A 82 15.96 6.34 5.36
C ASN A 82 17.13 5.58 4.69
N ILE A 83 17.33 4.28 4.95
CA ILE A 83 18.55 3.56 4.50
C ILE A 83 18.29 2.43 3.50
N THR A 84 17.03 2.02 3.27
CA THR A 84 16.71 1.17 2.12
C THR A 84 16.56 2.03 0.87
N LYS A 85 17.61 2.05 0.04
CA LYS A 85 17.56 2.72 -1.27
C LYS A 85 16.51 2.02 -2.13
N ILE A 86 15.37 2.66 -2.33
CA ILE A 86 14.31 2.21 -3.24
C ILE A 86 14.92 1.99 -4.62
N ASP A 87 14.82 0.77 -5.14
CA ASP A 87 15.35 0.43 -6.46
C ASP A 87 14.37 0.82 -7.57
N ARG A 88 14.43 2.10 -7.96
CA ARG A 88 13.61 2.63 -9.06
C ARG A 88 14.08 2.19 -10.46
N THR A 89 15.12 1.36 -10.57
CA THR A 89 15.74 1.04 -11.86
C THR A 89 14.73 0.39 -12.82
N LYS A 90 13.84 -0.45 -12.29
CA LYS A 90 12.82 -1.13 -13.10
C LYS A 90 11.80 -0.16 -13.68
N VAL A 91 11.17 0.67 -12.86
CA VAL A 91 10.16 1.64 -13.35
C VAL A 91 10.78 2.70 -14.26
N ILE A 92 12.00 3.15 -13.98
CA ILE A 92 12.73 4.07 -14.86
C ILE A 92 12.95 3.42 -16.23
N SER A 93 13.39 2.16 -16.28
CA SER A 93 13.57 1.44 -17.54
C SER A 93 12.26 1.26 -18.32
N GLN A 94 11.12 1.12 -17.64
CA GLN A 94 9.81 1.05 -18.30
C GLN A 94 9.41 2.42 -18.88
N LEU A 95 9.59 3.50 -18.11
CA LEU A 95 9.32 4.87 -18.56
C LEU A 95 10.23 5.28 -19.74
N GLU A 96 11.51 4.86 -19.74
CA GLU A 96 12.46 5.09 -20.83
C GLU A 96 12.02 4.48 -22.18
N SER A 97 11.05 3.54 -22.18
CA SER A 97 10.52 2.99 -23.42
C SER A 97 9.66 3.97 -24.23
N PHE A 98 9.16 5.06 -23.59
CA PHE A 98 8.36 6.09 -24.25
C PHE A 98 8.69 7.53 -23.81
N LEU A 99 9.66 7.73 -22.92
CA LEU A 99 10.16 9.03 -22.47
C LEU A 99 11.67 9.14 -22.62
N SER A 100 12.20 10.37 -22.58
CA SER A 100 13.64 10.57 -22.41
C SER A 100 14.09 10.10 -21.03
N LYS A 101 15.34 9.66 -20.91
CA LYS A 101 15.95 9.23 -19.65
C LYS A 101 15.79 10.22 -18.49
N ASP A 102 16.02 11.51 -18.76
CA ASP A 102 15.89 12.54 -17.74
C ASP A 102 14.43 12.74 -17.30
N SER A 103 13.48 12.65 -18.24
CA SER A 103 12.05 12.75 -17.93
C SER A 103 11.57 11.52 -17.14
N ALA A 104 11.97 10.32 -17.55
CA ALA A 104 11.66 9.07 -16.88
C ALA A 104 12.14 9.09 -15.42
N LYS A 105 13.38 9.53 -15.19
CA LYS A 105 13.93 9.70 -13.85
C LYS A 105 13.15 10.75 -13.04
N THR A 106 12.89 11.91 -13.63
CA THR A 106 12.15 13.01 -12.96
C THR A 106 10.76 12.56 -12.55
N ILE A 107 10.06 11.83 -13.41
CA ILE A 107 8.72 11.29 -13.13
C ILE A 107 8.80 10.24 -12.01
N ALA A 108 9.70 9.26 -12.10
CA ALA A 108 9.85 8.24 -11.06
C ALA A 108 10.18 8.84 -9.68
N GLU A 109 11.00 9.89 -9.63
CA GLU A 109 11.32 10.62 -8.39
C GLU A 109 10.14 11.47 -7.89
N LYS A 110 9.47 12.20 -8.79
CA LYS A 110 8.35 13.10 -8.44
C LYS A 110 7.14 12.35 -7.89
N PHE A 111 6.78 11.23 -8.50
CA PHE A 111 5.61 10.43 -8.13
C PHE A 111 5.96 9.28 -7.19
N ASP A 112 7.22 9.24 -6.73
CA ASP A 112 7.76 8.25 -5.80
C ASP A 112 7.51 6.80 -6.25
N LEU A 113 7.70 6.55 -7.54
CA LEU A 113 7.49 5.23 -8.13
C LEU A 113 8.74 4.38 -7.96
N GLY A 114 8.59 3.14 -7.51
CA GLY A 114 9.69 2.18 -7.51
C GLY A 114 9.45 0.88 -6.77
N TYR A 115 8.33 0.74 -6.05
CA TYR A 115 8.10 -0.43 -5.24
C TYR A 115 7.22 -1.49 -5.91
N ASN A 116 6.28 -1.09 -6.78
CA ASN A 116 5.38 -2.00 -7.48
C ASN A 116 5.78 -2.21 -8.96
N GLU A 117 5.24 -3.27 -9.57
CA GLU A 117 5.39 -3.52 -11.00
C GLU A 117 4.17 -3.05 -11.79
N TYR A 118 4.40 -2.05 -12.64
CA TYR A 118 3.35 -1.44 -13.45
C TYR A 118 3.28 -2.03 -14.86
N GLN A 119 2.07 -2.08 -15.44
CA GLN A 119 1.92 -2.30 -16.88
C GLN A 119 2.50 -1.11 -17.65
N THR A 120 3.26 -1.36 -18.71
CA THR A 120 3.85 -0.27 -19.51
C THR A 120 2.77 0.65 -20.07
N GLU A 121 1.63 0.10 -20.51
CA GLU A 121 0.52 0.88 -21.05
C GLU A 121 -0.11 1.81 -20.00
N MET A 122 -0.10 1.39 -18.73
CA MET A 122 -0.60 2.18 -17.60
C MET A 122 0.33 3.38 -17.36
N LEU A 123 1.65 3.16 -17.31
CA LEU A 123 2.62 4.25 -17.19
C LEU A 123 2.56 5.20 -18.40
N GLN A 124 2.40 4.64 -19.61
CA GLN A 124 2.28 5.43 -20.82
C GLN A 124 1.02 6.30 -20.81
N TYR A 125 -0.10 5.79 -20.31
CA TYR A 125 -1.33 6.57 -20.14
C TYR A 125 -1.13 7.74 -19.19
N CYS A 126 -0.54 7.48 -18.01
CA CYS A 126 -0.41 8.49 -16.96
C CYS A 126 0.65 9.56 -17.23
N PHE A 127 1.75 9.18 -17.88
CA PHE A 127 2.94 10.02 -17.96
C PHE A 127 3.44 10.25 -19.40
N GLY A 128 2.94 9.49 -20.37
CA GLY A 128 3.31 9.62 -21.79
C GLY A 128 2.36 10.49 -22.61
N GLN A 129 1.20 10.87 -22.05
CA GLN A 129 0.18 11.65 -22.74
C GLN A 129 0.02 13.03 -22.12
N ALA A 130 -0.34 14.02 -22.96
CA ALA A 130 -0.73 15.33 -22.46
C ALA A 130 -2.05 15.23 -21.71
N PHE A 131 -2.17 16.03 -20.64
CA PHE A 131 -3.39 16.11 -19.85
C PHE A 131 -4.56 16.62 -20.71
N ASP A 132 -5.67 15.89 -20.75
CA ASP A 132 -6.85 16.28 -21.51
C ASP A 132 -7.78 17.15 -20.64
N PRO A 133 -7.93 18.46 -20.91
CA PRO A 133 -8.76 19.33 -20.08
C PRO A 133 -10.26 18.99 -20.12
N ALA A 134 -10.72 18.15 -21.07
CA ALA A 134 -12.10 17.69 -21.11
C ALA A 134 -12.38 16.53 -20.12
N LYS A 135 -11.33 15.85 -19.65
CA LYS A 135 -11.44 14.73 -18.71
C LYS A 135 -11.31 15.19 -17.26
N LYS A 136 -11.96 14.47 -16.36
CA LYS A 136 -11.89 14.68 -14.92
C LYS A 136 -10.58 14.19 -14.34
N LEU A 137 -10.31 14.51 -13.07
CA LEU A 137 -9.10 14.11 -12.36
C LEU A 137 -9.34 12.86 -11.50
N CYS A 138 -8.47 11.87 -11.64
CA CYS A 138 -8.42 10.68 -10.80
C CYS A 138 -7.06 10.59 -10.10
N PHE A 139 -7.06 10.68 -8.77
CA PHE A 139 -5.91 10.35 -7.94
C PHE A 139 -6.01 8.87 -7.56
N TRP A 140 -5.03 8.06 -7.94
CA TRP A 140 -5.02 6.64 -7.62
C TRP A 140 -3.73 6.28 -6.90
N THR A 141 -3.83 5.72 -5.70
CA THR A 141 -2.66 5.31 -4.94
C THR A 141 -2.61 3.83 -4.59
N PHE A 142 -1.40 3.31 -4.43
CA PHE A 142 -1.05 1.95 -4.01
C PHE A 142 -0.17 2.00 -2.76
N PRO A 143 -0.18 0.95 -1.92
CA PRO A 143 0.82 0.84 -0.86
C PRO A 143 2.23 0.81 -1.47
N GLU A 144 3.21 1.42 -0.78
CA GLU A 144 4.63 1.28 -1.17
C GLU A 144 4.98 -0.21 -1.25
N GLU A 145 4.75 -0.99 -0.19
CA GLU A 145 5.12 -2.40 -0.18
C GLU A 145 3.89 -3.30 -0.29
N SER A 146 3.88 -4.18 -1.30
CA SER A 146 2.88 -5.23 -1.48
C SER A 146 3.52 -6.57 -1.86
N SER A 147 3.81 -7.37 -0.85
CA SER A 147 4.57 -8.63 -0.86
C SER A 147 3.97 -9.71 -1.75
N ASN A 148 2.68 -9.60 -2.05
CA ASN A 148 1.94 -10.52 -2.90
C ASN A 148 1.59 -9.92 -4.27
N SER A 149 2.15 -8.76 -4.63
CA SER A 149 1.88 -8.11 -5.91
C SER A 149 0.38 -7.85 -6.17
N ALA A 150 -0.45 -7.71 -5.12
CA ALA A 150 -1.90 -7.55 -5.28
C ALA A 150 -2.30 -6.27 -6.03
N PHE A 151 -1.39 -5.30 -6.12
CA PHE A 151 -1.56 -4.04 -6.83
C PHE A 151 -0.73 -3.96 -8.11
N ASP A 152 0.01 -5.02 -8.45
CA ASP A 152 0.67 -5.14 -9.74
C ASP A 152 -0.39 -5.44 -10.81
N ASN A 153 -0.21 -4.87 -12.00
CA ASN A 153 -1.00 -5.23 -13.20
C ASN A 153 -2.53 -5.05 -13.12
N ILE A 154 -3.04 -4.07 -12.36
CA ILE A 154 -4.48 -3.84 -12.17
C ILE A 154 -5.19 -3.57 -13.49
N SER A 155 -5.82 -4.57 -14.11
CA SER A 155 -6.39 -4.40 -15.46
C SER A 155 -7.53 -3.38 -15.55
N LYS A 156 -8.23 -3.16 -14.43
CA LYS A 156 -9.43 -2.30 -14.34
C LYS A 156 -9.17 -0.81 -14.41
N TRP A 157 -7.91 -0.34 -14.41
CA TRP A 157 -7.63 1.09 -14.62
C TRP A 157 -8.20 1.59 -15.96
N ARG A 158 -8.23 0.72 -16.98
CA ARG A 158 -8.75 1.00 -18.32
C ARG A 158 -10.23 1.40 -18.33
N LEU A 159 -10.99 1.05 -17.31
CA LEU A 159 -12.41 1.45 -17.21
C LEU A 159 -12.56 2.97 -17.06
N PHE A 160 -11.57 3.63 -16.46
CA PHE A 160 -11.64 5.05 -16.13
C PHE A 160 -11.00 5.95 -17.20
N THR A 161 -10.31 5.39 -18.20
CA THR A 161 -9.49 6.17 -19.15
C THR A 161 -10.31 7.01 -20.12
N GLU A 162 -11.56 6.65 -20.37
CA GLU A 162 -12.44 7.43 -21.23
C GLU A 162 -12.81 8.78 -20.58
N ASN A 163 -12.93 8.81 -19.25
CA ASN A 163 -13.49 9.95 -18.51
C ASN A 163 -12.48 10.66 -17.59
N TYR A 164 -11.36 10.03 -17.26
CA TYR A 164 -10.41 10.56 -16.28
C TYR A 164 -8.99 10.65 -16.82
N ASN A 165 -8.31 11.75 -16.50
CA ASN A 165 -6.86 11.81 -16.40
C ASN A 165 -6.46 11.15 -15.07
N ILE A 166 -5.75 10.03 -15.16
CA ILE A 166 -5.37 9.22 -14.01
C ILE A 166 -3.90 9.49 -13.71
N ILE A 167 -3.55 9.70 -12.45
CA ILE A 167 -2.15 9.72 -11.99
C ILE A 167 -2.01 8.74 -10.84
N PHE A 168 -0.96 7.91 -10.93
CA PHE A 168 -0.64 6.91 -9.93
C PHE A 168 0.43 7.39 -8.95
N PHE A 169 0.25 7.03 -7.68
CA PHE A 169 1.18 7.31 -6.60
C PHE A 169 1.38 6.06 -5.74
N GLU A 170 2.58 5.84 -5.21
CA GLU A 170 2.80 4.92 -4.10
C GLU A 170 2.67 5.72 -2.80
N THR A 171 2.09 5.15 -1.74
CA THR A 171 1.95 5.81 -0.44
C THR A 171 2.38 4.88 0.68
N GLY A 172 3.28 5.35 1.53
CA GLY A 172 3.77 4.59 2.67
C GLY A 172 3.08 4.90 3.98
N SER A 173 2.43 6.07 4.12
CA SER A 173 1.80 6.49 5.38
C SER A 173 0.63 7.47 5.19
N ILE A 174 -0.13 7.76 6.26
CA ILE A 174 -1.20 8.78 6.22
C ILE A 174 -0.65 10.17 5.88
N ASN A 175 0.49 10.55 6.48
CA ASN A 175 1.08 11.87 6.23
C ASN A 175 1.55 12.00 4.78
N ASP A 176 2.14 10.93 4.25
CA ASP A 176 2.56 10.85 2.85
C ASP A 176 1.36 10.92 1.90
N LEU A 177 0.29 10.17 2.17
CA LEU A 177 -0.97 10.23 1.44
C LEU A 177 -1.55 11.66 1.38
N LEU A 178 -1.61 12.33 2.54
CA LEU A 178 -2.12 13.70 2.64
C LEU A 178 -1.25 14.69 1.86
N GLU A 179 0.08 14.56 1.94
CA GLU A 179 1.00 15.43 1.24
C GLU A 179 0.95 15.22 -0.27
N LYS A 180 0.95 13.97 -0.74
CA LYS A 180 0.81 13.63 -2.16
C LYS A 180 -0.53 14.11 -2.72
N THR A 181 -1.63 13.98 -1.97
CA THR A 181 -2.95 14.51 -2.38
C THR A 181 -2.95 16.03 -2.45
N ARG A 182 -2.35 16.72 -1.47
CA ARG A 182 -2.22 18.19 -1.47
C ARG A 182 -1.45 18.67 -2.69
N LEU A 183 -0.26 18.11 -2.93
CA LEU A 183 0.59 18.46 -4.06
C LEU A 183 -0.10 18.19 -5.40
N PHE A 184 -0.79 17.05 -5.54
CA PHE A 184 -1.60 16.77 -6.72
C PHE A 184 -2.68 17.85 -6.92
N SER A 185 -3.37 18.23 -5.85
CA SER A 185 -4.45 19.22 -5.91
C SER A 185 -3.97 20.61 -6.30
N GLU A 186 -2.78 21.00 -5.84
CA GLU A 186 -2.14 22.26 -6.18
C GLU A 186 -1.64 22.30 -7.62
N GLU A 187 -1.14 21.17 -8.13
CA GLU A 187 -0.56 21.10 -9.47
C GLU A 187 -1.59 20.88 -10.57
N TYR A 188 -2.52 19.94 -10.38
CA TYR A 188 -3.48 19.51 -11.41
C TYR A 188 -4.90 20.00 -11.14
N GLY A 189 -5.24 20.30 -9.88
CA GLY A 189 -6.61 20.52 -9.43
C GLY A 189 -7.11 19.37 -8.55
N LYS A 190 -8.26 19.57 -7.91
CA LYS A 190 -8.81 18.58 -6.99
C LYS A 190 -9.39 17.39 -7.77
N PRO A 191 -9.20 16.14 -7.32
CA PRO A 191 -9.74 14.97 -7.98
C PRO A 191 -11.25 14.82 -7.74
N ASP A 192 -11.97 14.38 -8.79
CA ASP A 192 -13.38 13.94 -8.75
C ASP A 192 -13.49 12.46 -8.36
N LEU A 193 -12.42 11.67 -8.60
CA LEU A 193 -12.31 10.28 -8.20
C LEU A 193 -10.99 10.05 -7.43
N PHE A 194 -11.08 9.44 -6.26
CA PHE A 194 -9.95 9.09 -5.41
C PHE A 194 -9.93 7.59 -5.15
N ILE A 195 -8.98 6.86 -5.72
CA ILE A 195 -8.85 5.41 -5.53
C ILE A 195 -7.69 5.13 -4.58
N LEU A 196 -7.99 4.46 -3.47
CA LEU A 196 -7.04 4.15 -2.42
C LEU A 196 -6.85 2.64 -2.31
N GLY A 197 -5.68 2.16 -2.74
CA GLY A 197 -5.27 0.75 -2.65
C GLY A 197 -4.59 0.45 -1.32
N GLY A 198 -4.83 -0.76 -0.80
CA GLY A 198 -4.13 -1.29 0.37
C GLY A 198 -4.71 -2.63 0.84
N HIS A 199 -3.96 -3.38 1.64
CA HIS A 199 -4.46 -4.64 2.21
C HIS A 199 -5.46 -4.35 3.32
N GLY A 200 -6.67 -4.89 3.21
CA GLY A 200 -7.81 -4.45 4.00
C GLY A 200 -8.36 -5.48 4.97
N ASN A 201 -8.95 -4.96 6.04
CA ASN A 201 -9.89 -5.65 6.89
C ASN A 201 -11.07 -4.69 7.24
N PRO A 202 -12.10 -5.15 7.96
CA PRO A 202 -13.24 -4.29 8.27
C PRO A 202 -12.89 -3.01 9.04
N ASN A 203 -11.84 -3.00 9.85
CA ASN A 203 -11.47 -1.89 10.75
C ASN A 203 -10.27 -1.07 10.27
N GLY A 204 -9.64 -1.46 9.17
CA GLY A 204 -8.46 -0.75 8.69
C GLY A 204 -7.89 -1.29 7.38
N MET A 205 -6.91 -0.56 6.88
CA MET A 205 -6.23 -0.81 5.63
C MET A 205 -4.76 -0.44 5.75
N ASN A 206 -3.90 -1.39 5.41
CA ASN A 206 -2.46 -1.23 5.44
C ASN A 206 -1.97 -0.52 4.18
N LEU A 207 -1.12 0.48 4.37
CA LEU A 207 -0.38 1.21 3.34
C LEU A 207 1.05 0.66 3.14
N SER A 208 1.47 -0.31 3.96
CA SER A 208 2.71 -1.07 3.80
C SER A 208 2.55 -2.52 4.26
N ASP A 209 3.38 -3.42 3.74
CA ASP A 209 3.37 -4.84 4.10
C ASP A 209 3.64 -5.10 5.58
N GLU A 210 4.52 -4.30 6.19
CA GLU A 210 4.88 -4.46 7.61
C GLU A 210 3.73 -4.09 8.56
N GLY A 211 2.62 -3.53 8.05
CA GLY A 211 1.48 -3.09 8.86
C GLY A 211 1.81 -1.95 9.81
N ILE A 212 3.01 -1.37 9.70
CA ILE A 212 3.45 -0.21 10.50
C ILE A 212 2.59 1.01 10.18
N TRP A 213 2.13 1.09 8.92
CA TRP A 213 1.36 2.20 8.42
C TRP A 213 -0.04 1.72 8.01
N GLU A 214 -1.01 2.02 8.85
CA GLU A 214 -2.41 1.62 8.68
C GLU A 214 -3.31 2.85 8.72
N ILE A 215 -4.29 2.90 7.82
CA ILE A 215 -5.49 3.71 8.00
C ILE A 215 -6.48 2.85 8.78
N SER A 216 -6.78 3.24 10.02
CA SER A 216 -7.66 2.46 10.89
C SER A 216 -8.72 3.34 11.52
N VAL A 217 -9.79 2.71 11.99
CA VAL A 217 -10.88 3.41 12.70
C VAL A 217 -10.37 4.27 13.87
N SER A 218 -9.28 3.88 14.52
CA SER A 218 -8.71 4.61 15.67
C SER A 218 -7.94 5.88 15.28
N ASN A 219 -7.53 6.03 14.02
CA ASN A 219 -6.70 7.15 13.57
C ASN A 219 -7.32 8.00 12.45
N LEU A 220 -8.58 7.73 12.08
CA LEU A 220 -9.31 8.43 11.02
C LEU A 220 -9.32 9.95 11.15
N ASP A 221 -9.29 10.48 12.37
CA ASP A 221 -9.23 11.93 12.61
C ASP A 221 -8.05 12.62 11.90
N SER A 222 -6.97 11.87 11.64
CA SER A 222 -5.81 12.33 10.87
C SER A 222 -6.17 12.63 9.41
N LEU A 223 -7.20 11.98 8.87
CA LEU A 223 -7.68 12.13 7.49
C LEU A 223 -8.70 13.26 7.30
N LYS A 224 -9.06 14.02 8.33
CA LYS A 224 -10.00 15.17 8.19
C LYS A 224 -9.57 16.16 7.11
N LYS A 225 -8.25 16.41 7.00
CA LYS A 225 -7.69 17.32 6.00
C LYS A 225 -7.78 16.80 4.57
N LEU A 226 -7.96 15.49 4.37
CA LEU A 226 -8.05 14.90 3.05
C LEU A 226 -9.17 15.58 2.23
N GLY A 227 -10.33 15.83 2.86
CA GLY A 227 -11.47 16.45 2.19
C GLY A 227 -11.24 17.89 1.71
N GLU A 228 -10.21 18.59 2.21
CA GLU A 228 -9.82 19.92 1.73
C GLU A 228 -9.18 19.86 0.35
N TYR A 229 -8.58 18.72 0.01
CA TYR A 229 -7.87 18.45 -1.24
C TYR A 229 -8.72 17.70 -2.27
N LEU A 230 -10.00 17.41 -1.98
CA LEU A 230 -10.90 16.70 -2.89
C LEU A 230 -12.02 17.62 -3.39
N GLU A 231 -12.51 17.39 -4.61
CA GLU A 231 -13.74 18.05 -5.11
C GLU A 231 -14.91 17.79 -4.16
N GLU A 232 -15.90 18.68 -4.11
CA GLU A 232 -17.03 18.57 -3.17
C GLU A 232 -17.82 17.27 -3.33
N ASP A 233 -17.98 16.81 -4.57
CA ASP A 233 -18.64 15.57 -4.95
C ASP A 233 -17.65 14.43 -5.25
N CYS A 234 -16.41 14.51 -4.77
CA CYS A 234 -15.42 13.47 -4.99
C CYS A 234 -15.90 12.09 -4.48
N GLN A 235 -15.77 11.06 -5.32
CA GLN A 235 -15.96 9.66 -4.93
C GLN A 235 -14.65 9.07 -4.44
N ILE A 236 -14.67 8.45 -3.27
CA ILE A 236 -13.52 7.70 -2.74
C ILE A 236 -13.81 6.22 -2.91
N TYR A 237 -12.97 5.50 -3.66
CA TYR A 237 -13.04 4.05 -3.76
C TYR A 237 -11.90 3.39 -2.98
N LEU A 238 -12.24 2.58 -1.98
CA LEU A 238 -11.29 1.76 -1.24
C LEU A 238 -11.06 0.45 -2.00
N ASN A 239 -9.95 0.37 -2.74
CA ASN A 239 -9.48 -0.87 -3.34
C ASN A 239 -8.81 -1.76 -2.27
N SER A 240 -9.63 -2.25 -1.34
CA SER A 240 -9.14 -2.92 -0.13
C SER A 240 -10.18 -3.85 0.49
N CYS A 241 -9.80 -5.11 0.70
CA CYS A 241 -10.68 -6.19 1.17
C CYS A 241 -11.53 -5.83 2.40
N ALA A 242 -12.84 -6.11 2.34
CA ALA A 242 -13.79 -6.02 3.44
C ALA A 242 -13.92 -4.65 4.15
N THR A 243 -13.32 -3.59 3.60
CA THR A 243 -13.36 -2.24 4.19
C THR A 243 -14.76 -1.60 4.13
N GLY A 244 -15.65 -2.13 3.30
CA GLY A 244 -17.04 -1.69 3.15
C GLY A 244 -18.06 -2.50 3.97
N ARG A 245 -17.64 -3.27 4.98
CA ARG A 245 -18.59 -3.88 5.91
C ARG A 245 -19.38 -2.79 6.66
N PRO A 246 -20.64 -3.06 7.08
CA PRO A 246 -21.38 -2.13 7.93
C PRO A 246 -20.59 -1.76 9.19
N ASP A 247 -20.55 -0.47 9.51
CA ASP A 247 -19.70 0.12 10.56
C ASP A 247 -18.18 -0.11 10.37
N GLY A 248 -17.77 -0.49 9.16
CA GLY A 248 -16.38 -0.67 8.78
C GLY A 248 -15.65 0.64 8.47
N LEU A 249 -14.44 0.50 7.94
CA LEU A 249 -13.57 1.62 7.60
C LEU A 249 -14.26 2.60 6.63
N GLY A 250 -14.91 2.11 5.58
CA GLY A 250 -15.57 2.95 4.57
C GLY A 250 -16.66 3.85 5.17
N ASP A 251 -17.54 3.28 6.00
CA ASP A 251 -18.62 4.00 6.68
C ASP A 251 -18.09 5.10 7.60
N LYS A 252 -16.99 4.82 8.32
CA LYS A 252 -16.40 5.77 9.25
C LYS A 252 -15.59 6.84 8.53
N LEU A 253 -14.86 6.46 7.49
CA LEU A 253 -14.10 7.37 6.64
C LEU A 253 -15.01 8.38 5.93
N SER A 254 -16.16 7.93 5.41
CA SER A 254 -17.12 8.81 4.72
C SER A 254 -17.61 9.96 5.61
N LYS A 255 -17.84 9.68 6.90
CA LYS A 255 -18.27 10.68 7.90
C LYS A 255 -17.15 11.68 8.21
N VAL A 256 -15.90 11.22 8.24
CA VAL A 256 -14.74 12.05 8.57
C VAL A 256 -14.35 12.97 7.41
N VAL A 257 -14.25 12.41 6.21
CA VAL A 257 -13.85 13.15 5.00
C VAL A 257 -15.03 13.91 4.38
N LYS A 258 -16.27 13.57 4.78
CA LYS A 258 -17.52 14.12 4.24
C LYS A 258 -17.60 13.95 2.72
N ARG A 259 -17.33 12.73 2.26
CA ARG A 259 -17.37 12.29 0.86
C ARG A 259 -18.03 10.92 0.77
N GLU A 260 -18.54 10.61 -0.41
CA GLU A 260 -19.00 9.26 -0.71
C GLU A 260 -17.79 8.31 -0.68
N VAL A 261 -17.88 7.25 0.12
CA VAL A 261 -16.86 6.20 0.16
C VAL A 261 -17.50 4.90 -0.30
N ILE A 262 -16.94 4.32 -1.35
CA ILE A 262 -17.31 3.05 -1.95
C ILE A 262 -16.23 2.05 -1.57
N ALA A 263 -16.62 0.91 -1.00
CA ALA A 263 -15.66 -0.05 -0.47
C ALA A 263 -16.25 -1.47 -0.54
N PRO A 264 -15.44 -2.51 -0.80
CA PRO A 264 -15.96 -3.86 -0.91
C PRO A 264 -16.38 -4.40 0.47
N PRO A 265 -17.60 -4.96 0.63
CA PRO A 265 -18.09 -5.49 1.91
C PRO A 265 -17.47 -6.85 2.28
N GLU A 266 -16.84 -7.49 1.30
CA GLU A 266 -16.24 -8.81 1.41
C GLU A 266 -14.77 -8.72 0.97
N PRO A 267 -13.95 -9.75 1.24
CA PRO A 267 -12.54 -9.75 0.87
C PRO A 267 -12.34 -10.00 -0.64
N TYR A 268 -12.84 -9.08 -1.43
CA TYR A 268 -12.63 -8.98 -2.87
C TYR A 268 -11.74 -7.78 -3.17
N ALA A 269 -10.66 -8.01 -3.91
CA ALA A 269 -9.86 -6.94 -4.51
C ALA A 269 -10.59 -6.37 -5.74
N LEU A 270 -10.25 -5.12 -6.12
CA LEU A 270 -10.77 -4.51 -7.34
C LEU A 270 -10.54 -5.40 -8.55
N ASP A 271 -9.33 -5.94 -8.73
CA ASP A 271 -8.96 -6.72 -9.91
C ASP A 271 -9.40 -8.20 -9.86
N SER A 272 -10.17 -8.59 -8.84
CA SER A 272 -10.75 -9.92 -8.83
C SER A 272 -11.62 -10.14 -10.07
N PRO A 273 -11.53 -11.28 -10.77
CA PRO A 273 -12.46 -11.60 -11.86
C PRO A 273 -13.91 -11.68 -11.37
N LYS A 274 -14.09 -11.75 -10.05
CA LYS A 274 -15.37 -11.73 -9.36
C LYS A 274 -15.90 -10.32 -9.10
N THR A 275 -15.17 -9.27 -9.46
CA THR A 275 -15.61 -7.88 -9.26
C THR A 275 -15.93 -7.26 -10.61
N LYS A 276 -17.09 -6.63 -10.76
CA LYS A 276 -17.45 -5.82 -11.93
C LYS A 276 -17.81 -4.41 -11.46
N ILE A 277 -17.13 -3.41 -11.99
CA ILE A 277 -17.46 -2.00 -11.74
C ILE A 277 -18.43 -1.56 -12.84
N GLU A 278 -19.53 -0.92 -12.45
CA GLU A 278 -20.42 -0.25 -13.38
C GLU A 278 -20.25 1.26 -13.23
N LEU A 279 -20.01 1.92 -14.36
CA LEU A 279 -19.89 3.37 -14.42
C LEU A 279 -21.23 3.99 -14.87
N ASP A 280 -21.49 5.22 -14.44
CA ASP A 280 -22.58 6.03 -14.98
C ASP A 280 -22.17 6.72 -16.30
N GLU A 281 -23.07 7.51 -16.87
CA GLU A 281 -22.84 8.27 -18.11
C GLU A 281 -21.74 9.35 -17.99
N ASN A 282 -21.34 9.71 -16.76
CA ASN A 282 -20.26 10.65 -16.47
C ASN A 282 -18.95 9.93 -16.11
N GLY A 283 -18.90 8.60 -16.23
CA GLY A 283 -17.75 7.78 -15.87
C GLY A 283 -17.58 7.53 -14.37
N ARG A 284 -18.50 8.01 -13.52
CA ARG A 284 -18.43 7.85 -12.07
C ARG A 284 -18.84 6.44 -11.66
N ILE A 285 -18.39 5.97 -10.51
CA ILE A 285 -18.74 4.63 -10.03
C ILE A 285 -20.21 4.65 -9.61
N LYS A 286 -21.03 3.88 -10.33
CA LYS A 286 -22.46 3.71 -10.05
C LYS A 286 -22.72 2.53 -9.13
N ASP A 287 -22.06 1.41 -9.41
CA ASP A 287 -22.23 0.16 -8.65
C ASP A 287 -20.98 -0.72 -8.74
N ILE A 288 -20.82 -1.62 -7.76
CA ILE A 288 -19.79 -2.68 -7.79
C ILE A 288 -20.47 -4.01 -7.52
N LEU A 289 -20.40 -4.88 -8.52
CA LEU A 289 -21.00 -6.21 -8.49
C LEU A 289 -19.94 -7.23 -8.08
N PHE A 290 -20.33 -8.15 -7.19
CA PHE A 290 -19.46 -9.21 -6.72
C PHE A 290 -20.05 -10.58 -7.07
N GLN A 291 -19.26 -11.41 -7.72
CA GLN A 291 -19.58 -12.80 -7.99
C GLN A 291 -19.30 -13.62 -6.74
N LEU A 292 -20.37 -14.06 -6.07
CA LEU A 292 -20.26 -14.96 -4.94
C LEU A 292 -20.05 -16.40 -5.46
N PRO A 293 -19.14 -17.18 -4.87
CA PRO A 293 -19.04 -18.59 -5.19
C PRO A 293 -20.32 -19.31 -4.74
N VAL A 294 -21.10 -19.78 -5.69
CA VAL A 294 -22.21 -20.70 -5.43
C VAL A 294 -21.62 -22.11 -5.33
N THR A 295 -21.61 -22.66 -4.12
CA THR A 295 -21.39 -24.11 -3.94
C THR A 295 -22.73 -24.81 -3.99
N TYR A 296 -22.78 -26.13 -4.20
CA TYR A 296 -24.03 -26.89 -4.16
C TYR A 296 -23.93 -27.96 -3.08
N ASN A 297 -24.92 -28.02 -2.20
CA ASN A 297 -25.05 -29.10 -1.24
C ASN A 297 -26.09 -30.10 -1.73
N ASN A 298 -25.80 -31.40 -1.58
CA ASN A 298 -26.78 -32.45 -1.85
C ASN A 298 -27.68 -32.60 -0.63
N GLN A 299 -28.93 -32.15 -0.74
CA GLN A 299 -29.99 -32.37 0.26
C GLN A 299 -31.04 -33.29 -0.36
N ASP A 300 -31.18 -34.48 0.21
CA ASP A 300 -32.16 -35.50 -0.21
C ASP A 300 -32.11 -35.85 -1.71
N GLY A 301 -30.91 -35.88 -2.30
CA GLY A 301 -30.71 -36.19 -3.72
C GLY A 301 -30.87 -35.00 -4.67
N LYS A 302 -31.11 -33.78 -4.14
CA LYS A 302 -31.19 -32.55 -4.93
C LYS A 302 -29.98 -31.65 -4.65
N LEU A 303 -29.38 -31.13 -5.72
CA LEU A 303 -28.37 -30.08 -5.61
C LEU A 303 -29.06 -28.76 -5.27
N VAL A 304 -28.85 -28.28 -4.06
CA VAL A 304 -29.36 -26.99 -3.60
C VAL A 304 -28.18 -26.02 -3.60
N PRO A 305 -28.26 -24.86 -4.28
CA PRO A 305 -27.20 -23.88 -4.19
C PRO A 305 -27.06 -23.42 -2.73
N PHE A 306 -25.82 -23.41 -2.31
CA PHE A 306 -25.36 -22.96 -1.03
C PHE A 306 -24.33 -21.87 -1.32
N VAL A 307 -24.72 -20.62 -1.09
CA VAL A 307 -23.77 -19.51 -1.10
C VAL A 307 -22.92 -19.64 0.16
N ARG A 308 -21.68 -20.10 0.01
CA ARG A 308 -20.77 -20.23 1.14
C ARG A 308 -20.21 -18.86 1.48
N PHE A 309 -20.84 -18.19 2.43
CA PHE A 309 -20.21 -17.07 3.12
C PHE A 309 -19.06 -17.63 3.93
N THR A 310 -17.83 -17.41 3.45
CA THR A 310 -16.65 -17.83 4.18
C THR A 310 -16.50 -16.85 5.33
N ARG A 311 -16.69 -17.32 6.56
CA ARG A 311 -16.43 -16.56 7.79
C ARG A 311 -14.93 -16.26 7.85
N LEU A 312 -14.52 -15.21 7.16
CA LEU A 312 -13.13 -14.76 7.10
C LEU A 312 -12.93 -13.81 8.28
N TYR A 313 -12.24 -14.36 9.29
CA TYR A 313 -11.70 -13.73 10.51
C TYR A 313 -12.63 -13.52 11.72
N GLY A 314 -12.20 -14.10 12.86
CA GLY A 314 -12.54 -13.69 14.23
C GLY A 314 -13.65 -14.50 14.91
N ASP A 315 -13.32 -15.12 16.05
CA ASP A 315 -14.22 -15.90 16.94
C ASP A 315 -15.35 -15.10 17.61
N ASN A 316 -15.60 -13.85 17.20
CA ASN A 316 -16.68 -13.06 17.76
C ASN A 316 -18.00 -13.47 17.13
N LYS A 317 -18.96 -13.82 18.00
CA LYS A 317 -20.37 -14.02 17.67
C LYS A 317 -20.95 -12.66 17.25
N GLU A 318 -20.74 -12.26 16.01
CA GLU A 318 -21.40 -11.08 15.45
C GLU A 318 -22.31 -11.42 14.28
N ASP A 319 -23.44 -10.72 14.35
CA ASP A 319 -24.65 -10.63 13.54
C ASP A 319 -24.69 -11.41 12.21
N THR A 320 -25.23 -12.63 12.26
CA THR A 320 -25.59 -13.41 11.05
C THR A 320 -26.86 -12.89 10.38
N SER A 321 -27.57 -11.89 10.94
CA SER A 321 -28.85 -11.43 10.39
C SER A 321 -28.71 -10.85 8.97
N TYR A 322 -27.60 -10.18 8.67
CA TYR A 322 -27.31 -9.65 7.34
C TYR A 322 -27.18 -10.78 6.30
N PHE A 323 -26.44 -11.83 6.65
CA PHE A 323 -26.27 -13.01 5.79
C PHE A 323 -27.54 -13.83 5.67
N ASN A 324 -28.31 -13.97 6.74
CA ASN A 324 -29.57 -14.70 6.73
C ASN A 324 -30.59 -14.03 5.81
N ARG A 325 -30.70 -12.69 5.83
CA ARG A 325 -31.58 -11.96 4.92
C ARG A 325 -31.18 -12.15 3.45
N PHE A 326 -29.88 -12.16 3.18
CA PHE A 326 -29.38 -12.42 1.83
C PHE A 326 -29.63 -13.86 1.39
N TYR A 327 -29.42 -14.82 2.28
CA TYR A 327 -29.67 -16.23 2.02
C TYR A 327 -31.15 -16.48 1.72
N GLU A 328 -32.07 -15.86 2.47
CA GLU A 328 -33.50 -15.95 2.20
C GLU A 328 -33.91 -15.34 0.85
N GLU A 329 -33.29 -14.24 0.42
CA GLU A 329 -33.52 -13.69 -0.92
C GLU A 329 -32.93 -14.59 -2.02
N ALA A 330 -31.73 -15.15 -1.80
CA ALA A 330 -31.10 -16.08 -2.74
C ALA A 330 -31.92 -17.35 -2.96
N LEU A 331 -32.59 -17.86 -1.92
CA LEU A 331 -33.49 -19.01 -2.01
C LEU A 331 -34.76 -18.75 -2.85
N LYS A 332 -35.12 -17.49 -3.12
CA LYS A 332 -36.28 -17.13 -3.96
C LYS A 332 -35.97 -17.18 -5.45
N VAL A 333 -34.70 -17.26 -5.85
CA VAL A 333 -34.29 -17.26 -7.25
C VAL A 333 -34.20 -18.69 -7.78
N ASP A 334 -34.73 -18.92 -8.98
CA ASP A 334 -34.66 -20.21 -9.68
C ASP A 334 -33.19 -20.60 -9.92
N THR A 335 -32.81 -21.77 -9.43
CA THR A 335 -31.42 -22.18 -9.19
C THR A 335 -30.83 -22.98 -10.35
N THR A 336 -31.54 -23.08 -11.48
CA THR A 336 -31.07 -23.77 -12.68
C THR A 336 -29.92 -23.06 -13.40
N TYR A 337 -29.52 -21.86 -12.96
CA TYR A 337 -28.51 -21.04 -13.62
C TYR A 337 -27.12 -21.20 -12.96
N PRO A 338 -26.09 -21.62 -13.73
CA PRO A 338 -24.77 -21.94 -13.16
C PRO A 338 -23.95 -20.72 -12.71
N ASN A 339 -24.34 -19.50 -13.08
CA ASN A 339 -23.61 -18.26 -12.78
C ASN A 339 -24.54 -17.20 -12.18
N LEU A 340 -24.72 -17.19 -10.86
CA LEU A 340 -25.43 -16.11 -10.18
C LEU A 340 -24.47 -14.96 -9.88
N TRP A 341 -24.79 -13.78 -10.40
CA TRP A 341 -24.16 -12.52 -10.02
C TRP A 341 -24.98 -11.87 -8.92
N PHE A 342 -24.31 -11.22 -7.97
CA PHE A 342 -24.98 -10.52 -6.87
C PHE A 342 -24.59 -9.05 -6.92
N THR A 343 -25.59 -8.18 -6.76
CA THR A 343 -25.39 -6.73 -6.86
C THR A 343 -25.52 -6.10 -5.48
N PHE A 344 -24.49 -5.39 -5.03
CA PHE A 344 -24.51 -4.69 -3.76
C PHE A 344 -24.66 -3.20 -4.04
N SER A 345 -25.89 -2.72 -4.16
CA SER A 345 -26.11 -1.29 -4.40
C SER A 345 -25.78 -0.49 -3.14
N PHE A 346 -24.64 0.21 -3.18
CA PHE A 346 -24.03 0.93 -2.07
C PHE A 346 -24.86 2.11 -1.57
N ASN A 347 -25.69 2.69 -2.42
CA ASN A 347 -26.47 3.88 -2.07
C ASN A 347 -27.52 3.66 -0.96
N LYS A 348 -27.77 2.42 -0.50
CA LYS A 348 -28.73 2.11 0.58
C LYS A 348 -28.36 0.97 1.54
N PHE A 349 -27.14 0.40 1.50
CA PHE A 349 -26.78 -0.84 2.20
C PHE A 349 -27.84 -1.96 2.10
N THR A 350 -28.63 -1.92 1.03
CA THR A 350 -29.71 -2.87 0.81
C THR A 350 -29.23 -3.76 -0.33
N PRO A 351 -28.71 -4.97 -0.05
CA PRO A 351 -28.30 -5.87 -1.10
C PRO A 351 -29.49 -6.12 -2.03
N LYS A 352 -29.24 -6.06 -3.35
CA LYS A 352 -30.23 -6.42 -4.35
C LYS A 352 -29.75 -7.67 -5.06
N LEU A 353 -30.58 -8.70 -5.08
CA LEU A 353 -30.30 -9.86 -5.89
C LEU A 353 -30.69 -9.53 -7.33
N THR A 354 -29.71 -9.48 -8.23
CA THR A 354 -29.95 -9.31 -9.66
C THR A 354 -29.38 -10.51 -10.39
N VAL A 355 -30.27 -11.35 -10.93
CA VAL A 355 -29.86 -12.45 -11.80
C VAL A 355 -29.46 -11.86 -13.15
N VAL A 356 -28.17 -11.90 -13.47
CA VAL A 356 -27.66 -11.49 -14.77
C VAL A 356 -27.62 -12.73 -15.66
N ASN A 357 -28.48 -12.77 -16.67
CA ASN A 357 -28.53 -13.84 -17.68
C ASN A 357 -27.45 -13.68 -18.75
#